data_AF-A0A2T2XIT5-F1
#
_entry.id   AF-A0A2T2XIT5-F1
#
_cell.length_a   1.000
_cell.length_b   1.000
_cell.length_c   1.000
_cell.angle_alpha   90.00
_cell.angle_beta   90.00
_cell.angle_gamma   90.00
#
_symmetry.space_group_name_H-M   'P 1'
#
loop_
_entity.id
_entity.type
_entity.pdbx_description
1 polymer ?
#
loop_
_entity_poly.entity_id
_entity_poly.type
_entity_poly.pdbx_seq_one_letter_code
_entity_poly.pdbx_strand_id
1 'polypeptide(L)'
;MKRLIIIIGIIVNLVVPGLGTLMMGKWVSGFIQFALIALIWLVGAITFGLAGFIVVPLHGLVWLWALGGGIWTLIKTPKRELPSSRY
;
A
#
# COMPACT_ATOMS: atom_id res chain seq x y z
N MET A 1 -4.45 -8.54 16.70
CA MET A 1 -4.51 -9.07 15.33
C MET A 1 -4.71 -7.99 14.27
N LYS A 2 -5.76 -7.15 14.32
CA LYS A 2 -6.02 -6.11 13.29
C LYS A 2 -4.84 -5.17 12.99
N ARG A 3 -4.15 -4.66 14.02
CA ARG A 3 -2.93 -3.84 13.84
C ARG A 3 -1.78 -4.60 13.19
N LEU A 4 -1.61 -5.88 13.52
CA LEU A 4 -0.57 -6.73 12.91
C LEU A 4 -0.83 -6.87 11.40
N ILE A 5 -2.08 -7.11 11.01
CA ILE A 5 -2.48 -7.19 9.59
C ILE A 5 -2.20 -5.87 8.87
N ILE A 6 -2.46 -4.74 9.52
CA ILE A 6 -2.15 -3.42 8.94
C ILE A 6 -0.63 -3.23 8.77
N ILE A 7 0.17 -3.60 9.77
CA ILE A 7 1.64 -3.50 9.67
C ILE A 7 2.16 -4.41 8.55
N ILE A 8 1.70 -5.66 8.49
CA ILE A 8 2.04 -6.60 7.40
C ILE A 8 1.62 -6.00 6.06
N GLY A 9 0.41 -5.44 5.96
CA GLY A 9 -0.04 -4.77 4.75
C GLY A 9 0.85 -3.58 4.34
N ILE A 10 1.38 -2.80 5.29
CA ILE A 10 2.31 -1.70 4.97
C ILE A 10 3.62 -2.28 4.41
N ILE A 11 4.15 -3.34 5.01
CA ILE A 11 5.37 -4.03 4.54
C ILE A 11 5.14 -4.64 3.14
N VAL A 12 3.96 -5.19 2.89
CA VAL A 12 3.61 -5.72 1.57
C VAL A 12 3.51 -4.59 0.53
N ASN A 13 2.91 -3.44 0.88
CA ASN A 13 2.84 -2.27 0.00
C ASN A 13 4.22 -1.69 -0.34
N LEU A 14 5.23 -1.88 0.52
CA LEU A 14 6.62 -1.54 0.25
C LEU A 14 7.21 -2.38 -0.89
N VAL A 15 6.66 -3.55 -1.21
CA VAL A 15 7.14 -4.38 -2.33
C VAL A 15 6.18 -4.28 -3.52
N VAL A 16 4.88 -4.40 -3.24
CA VAL A 16 3.82 -4.42 -4.25
C VAL A 16 2.71 -3.45 -3.82
N PRO A 17 2.71 -2.21 -4.35
CA PRO A 17 1.68 -1.23 -4.06
C PRO A 17 0.29 -1.77 -4.38
N GLY A 18 -0.66 -1.57 -3.47
CA GLY A 18 -2.04 -2.00 -3.63
C GLY A 18 -2.33 -3.36 -3.02
N LEU A 19 -1.42 -4.34 -3.09
CA LEU A 19 -1.64 -5.67 -2.51
C LEU A 19 -1.82 -5.60 -0.98
N GLY A 20 -0.96 -4.85 -0.30
CA GLY A 20 -1.08 -4.61 1.13
C GLY A 20 -2.33 -3.82 1.51
N THR A 21 -2.74 -2.87 0.66
CA THR A 21 -4.00 -2.12 0.82
C THR A 21 -5.23 -3.03 0.72
N LEU A 22 -5.21 -4.02 -0.18
CA LEU A 22 -6.25 -5.05 -0.26
C LEU A 22 -6.30 -5.90 1.02
N MET A 23 -5.15 -6.30 1.56
CA MET A 23 -5.07 -7.06 2.83
C MET A 23 -5.64 -6.27 4.03
N MET A 24 -5.59 -4.94 3.99
CA MET A 24 -6.21 -4.08 5.00
C MET A 24 -7.74 -3.93 4.84
N GLY A 25 -8.34 -4.57 3.83
CA GLY A 25 -9.78 -4.53 3.54
C GLY A 25 -10.22 -3.34 2.70
N LYS A 26 -9.28 -2.55 2.15
CA LYS A 26 -9.58 -1.41 1.27
C LYS A 26 -9.59 -1.85 -0.19
N TRP A 27 -10.57 -2.66 -0.56
CA TRP A 27 -10.63 -3.34 -1.87
C TRP A 27 -10.53 -2.38 -3.07
N VAL A 28 -11.35 -1.33 -3.10
CA VAL A 28 -11.37 -0.38 -4.23
C VAL A 28 -10.03 0.36 -4.36
N SER A 29 -9.53 0.92 -3.24
CA SER A 29 -8.26 1.65 -3.23
C SER A 29 -7.08 0.74 -3.57
N GLY A 30 -7.07 -0.49 -3.07
CA GLY A 30 -6.01 -1.45 -3.33
C GLY A 30 -6.01 -1.93 -4.78
N PHE A 31 -7.19 -2.16 -5.36
CA PHE A 31 -7.31 -2.54 -6.76
C PHE A 31 -6.83 -1.42 -7.69
N ILE A 32 -7.22 -0.17 -7.42
CA ILE A 32 -6.75 0.99 -8.20
C ILE A 32 -5.22 1.11 -8.10
N GLN A 33 -4.65 1.03 -6.90
CA GLN A 33 -3.19 1.10 -6.71
C GLN A 33 -2.45 -0.03 -7.45
N PHE A 34 -2.96 -1.25 -7.38
CA PHE A 34 -2.38 -2.40 -8.05
C PHE A 34 -2.51 -2.29 -9.58
N ALA A 35 -3.67 -1.88 -10.09
CA ALA A 35 -3.87 -1.68 -11.52
C ALA A 35 -2.97 -0.56 -12.07
N LEU A 36 -2.83 0.54 -11.33
CA LEU A 36 -1.92 1.63 -11.70
C LEU A 36 -0.46 1.17 -11.72
N ILE A 37 0.00 0.43 -10.71
CA ILE A 37 1.38 -0.05 -10.70
C ILE A 37 1.66 -1.03 -11.84
N ALA A 38 0.71 -1.93 -12.13
CA ALA A 38 0.80 -2.86 -13.25
C ALA A 38 0.85 -2.11 -14.59
N LEU A 39 0.04 -1.07 -14.77
CA LEU A 39 0.05 -0.25 -15.98
C LEU A 39 1.35 0.53 -16.13
N ILE A 40 1.87 1.11 -15.04
CA ILE A 40 3.16 1.82 -15.03
C ILE A 40 4.29 0.88 -15.45
N TRP A 41 4.32 -0.35 -14.91
CA TRP A 41 5.30 -1.36 -15.29
C TRP A 41 5.15 -1.81 -16.74
N LEU A 42 3.90 -2.01 -17.21
CA LEU A 42 3.62 -2.36 -18.59
C LEU A 42 4.12 -1.28 -19.56
N VAL A 43 3.84 -0.01 -19.27
CA VAL A 43 4.35 1.12 -20.06
C VAL A 43 5.87 1.17 -20.03
N GLY A 44 6.48 0.99 -18.86
CA GLY A 44 7.93 0.90 -18.72
C GLY A 44 8.55 -0.21 -19.57
N ALA A 45 7.91 -1.38 -19.61
CA ALA A 45 8.35 -2.52 -20.39
C ALA A 45 8.19 -2.29 -21.90
N ILE A 46 7.03 -1.81 -22.36
CA ILE A 46 6.76 -1.55 -23.80
C ILE A 46 7.70 -0.47 -24.34
N THR A 47 8.02 0.54 -23.52
CA THR A 47 8.91 1.64 -23.92
C THR A 47 10.40 1.33 -23.72
N PHE A 48 10.75 0.12 -23.26
CA PHE A 48 12.12 -0.25 -22.90
C PHE A 48 12.81 0.78 -21.99
N GLY A 49 12.04 1.41 -21.10
CA GLY A 49 12.54 2.45 -20.18
C GLY A 49 12.71 3.85 -20.78
N LEU A 50 12.42 4.07 -22.07
CA LEU A 50 12.51 5.41 -22.69
C LEU A 50 11.56 6.42 -22.05
N ALA A 51 10.40 5.95 -21.56
CA ALA A 51 9.45 6.78 -20.80
C ALA A 51 9.79 6.90 -19.31
N GLY A 52 11.00 6.52 -18.88
CA GLY A 52 11.41 6.46 -17.48
C GLY A 52 11.20 7.77 -16.71
N PHE A 53 11.40 8.92 -17.37
CA PHE A 53 11.19 10.25 -16.79
C PHE A 53 9.73 10.53 -16.36
N ILE A 54 8.75 9.82 -16.92
CA ILE A 54 7.34 9.87 -16.50
C ILE A 54 7.01 8.68 -15.61
N VAL A 55 7.46 7.48 -15.99
CA VAL A 55 7.16 6.22 -15.31
C VAL A 55 7.68 6.23 -13.87
N VAL A 56 8.90 6.72 -13.63
CA VAL A 56 9.52 6.71 -12.30
C VAL A 56 8.79 7.65 -11.32
N PRO A 57 8.51 8.92 -11.65
CA PRO A 57 7.70 9.78 -10.78
C PRO A 57 6.32 9.21 -10.48
N LEU A 58 5.61 8.69 -11.49
CA LEU A 58 4.29 8.08 -11.30
C LEU A 58 4.37 6.85 -10.39
N HIS A 59 5.38 6.01 -10.57
CA HIS A 59 5.64 4.87 -9.71
C HIS A 59 5.80 5.30 -8.25
N GLY A 60 6.62 6.32 -8.00
CA GLY A 60 6.83 6.91 -6.68
C GLY A 60 5.54 7.46 -6.07
N LEU A 61 4.70 8.15 -6.84
CA LEU A 61 3.42 8.69 -6.37
C LEU A 61 2.45 7.58 -5.92
N VAL A 62 2.31 6.50 -6.71
CA VAL A 62 1.46 5.36 -6.33
C VAL A 62 1.99 4.69 -5.07
N TRP A 63 3.31 4.60 -4.92
CA TRP A 63 3.95 4.03 -3.74
C TRP A 63 3.70 4.87 -2.48
N LEU A 64 3.93 6.17 -2.57
CA LEU A 64 3.66 7.12 -1.49
C LEU A 64 2.18 7.08 -1.08
N TRP A 65 1.27 6.96 -2.04
CA TRP A 65 -0.15 6.81 -1.76
C TRP A 65 -0.46 5.50 -1.02
N ALA A 66 0.10 4.37 -1.46
CA ALA A 66 -0.10 3.07 -0.81
C ALA A 66 0.45 3.06 0.63
N LEU A 67 1.63 3.64 0.84
CA LEU A 67 2.26 3.71 2.16
C LEU A 67 1.54 4.71 3.07
N GLY A 68 1.27 5.92 2.60
CA GLY A 68 0.53 6.94 3.34
C GLY A 68 -0.86 6.44 3.75
N GLY A 69 -1.56 5.76 2.84
CA GLY A 69 -2.86 5.15 3.12
C GLY A 69 -2.81 4.05 4.18
N GLY A 70 -1.73 3.27 4.22
CA GLY A 70 -1.49 2.24 5.25
C GLY A 70 -1.14 2.84 6.61
N ILE A 71 -0.20 3.79 6.64
CA ILE A 71 0.22 4.51 7.86
C ILE A 71 -0.98 5.22 8.49
N TRP A 72 -1.79 5.90 7.68
CA TRP A 72 -3.01 6.56 8.16
C TRP A 72 -3.99 5.58 8.81
N THR A 73 -4.15 4.39 8.23
CA THR A 73 -4.99 3.33 8.81
C THR A 73 -4.40 2.79 10.11
N LEU A 74 -3.08 2.70 10.22
CA LEU A 74 -2.43 2.28 11.45
C LEU A 74 -2.67 3.29 12.58
N ILE A 75 -2.51 4.59 12.30
CA ILE A 75 -2.74 5.68 13.26
C ILE A 75 -4.19 5.69 13.74
N LYS A 76 -5.15 5.57 12.81
CA LYS A 76 -6.59 5.55 13.14
C LYS A 76 -7.05 4.31 13.88
N THR A 77 -6.28 3.22 13.86
CA THR A 77 -6.69 1.99 14.54
C THR A 77 -6.28 2.06 16.01
N PRO A 78 -7.22 2.11 16.98
CA PRO A 78 -6.88 2.22 18.39
C PRO A 78 -5.99 1.06 18.85
N LYS A 79 -5.06 1.34 19.79
CA LYS A 79 -4.36 0.27 20.50
C LYS A 79 -5.44 -0.46 21.31
N ARG A 80 -5.55 -1.77 21.12
CA ARG A 80 -6.34 -2.60 22.03
C ARG A 80 -5.60 -2.54 23.36
N GLU A 81 -6.13 -1.81 24.33
CA GLU A 81 -5.69 -1.94 25.70
C GLU A 81 -6.00 -3.38 26.10
N LEU A 82 -4.95 -4.12 26.48
CA LEU A 82 -5.17 -5.40 27.16
C LEU A 82 -6.02 -5.09 28.37
N PRO A 83 -7.10 -5.84 28.65
CA PRO A 83 -7.84 -5.63 29.89
C PRO A 83 -6.81 -5.73 31.01
N SER A 84 -6.62 -4.64 31.75
CA SER A 84 -5.89 -4.71 33.01
C SER A 84 -6.62 -5.77 33.81
N SER A 85 -5.96 -6.91 33.99
CA SER A 85 -6.54 -8.00 34.74
C SER A 85 -6.94 -7.41 36.09
N ARG A 86 -8.23 -7.47 36.39
CA ARG A 86 -8.75 -7.27 37.74
C ARG A 86 -8.08 -8.31 38.61
N TYR A 87 -6.97 -7.95 39.23
CA TYR A 87 -6.38 -8.58 40.40
C TYR A 87 -5.81 -7.46 41.25
#